data_AF-A0A7S1C2B4-F1
#
_entry.id   AF-A0A7S1C2B4-F1
#
_cell.length_a   1.000
_cell.length_b   1.000
_cell.length_c   1.000
_cell.angle_alpha   90.00
_cell.angle_beta   90.00
_cell.angle_gamma   90.00
#
_symmetry.space_group_name_H-M   'P 1'
#
loop_
_entity.id
_entity.type
_entity.pdbx_description
1 polymer ?
#
loop_
_entity_poly.entity_id
_entity_poly.type
_entity_poly.pdbx_seq_one_letter_code
_entity_poly.pdbx_strand_id
1 'polypeptide(L)'
;MAFVEGLNDKVGKSFIGKFFDFEGRKATFSKELKGATTSFLTTAYILAVNPRILADSGGPCIPPEEGGIFSPEYEGCMTEIKKQYVTATAIVSMFACILMGVCANLPVILSCGMGMNAYFTYSVVGWRGTGSVSYQAAITAVMIEGIIFLVLAVTGARIFIVKMIPEPVRIATSAGIGLFLAHLGLQTAEGLGVVVSDIATAVTLGGCPEENRTPLVAYDADCKDNGICVFSDSYTCDVLGGVMSSATTWLGLIGLFIIAAMLSYK
;
A
#
# COMPACT_ATOMS: atom_id res chain seq x y z
N MET A 1 25.67 3.21 -26.77
CA MET A 1 24.95 2.05 -27.37
C MET A 1 25.81 0.80 -27.35
N ALA A 2 27.04 0.83 -27.89
CA ALA A 2 27.95 -0.34 -27.90
C ALA A 2 28.23 -1.01 -26.53
N PHE A 3 28.35 -0.24 -25.44
CA PHE A 3 28.53 -0.80 -24.09
C PHE A 3 27.32 -1.63 -23.62
N VAL A 4 26.11 -1.15 -23.92
CA VAL A 4 24.85 -1.78 -23.53
C VAL A 4 24.63 -3.07 -24.31
N GLU A 5 24.97 -3.06 -25.60
CA GLU A 5 24.94 -4.25 -26.46
C GLU A 5 25.95 -5.31 -26.01
N GLY A 6 27.19 -4.90 -25.71
CA GLY A 6 28.21 -5.81 -25.19
C GLY A 6 27.84 -6.44 -23.84
N LEU A 7 27.12 -5.70 -22.98
CA LEU A 7 26.63 -6.20 -21.70
C LEU A 7 25.42 -7.14 -21.89
N ASN A 8 24.50 -6.83 -22.81
CA ASN A 8 23.39 -7.71 -23.16
C ASN A 8 23.88 -9.05 -23.74
N ASP A 9 24.89 -9.04 -24.62
CA ASP A 9 25.46 -10.25 -25.22
C ASP A 9 26.19 -11.12 -24.19
N LYS A 10 26.97 -10.49 -23.30
CA LYS A 10 27.67 -11.21 -22.22
C LYS A 10 26.70 -11.85 -21.23
N VAL A 11 25.66 -11.13 -20.81
CA VAL A 11 24.65 -11.65 -19.87
C VAL A 11 23.76 -12.69 -20.55
N GLY A 12 23.38 -12.49 -21.82
CA GLY A 12 22.59 -13.45 -22.60
C GLY A 12 23.28 -14.81 -22.74
N LYS A 13 24.60 -14.81 -22.98
CA LYS A 13 25.39 -16.07 -23.08
C LYS A 13 25.76 -16.68 -21.71
N SER A 14 25.56 -15.95 -20.62
CA SER A 14 25.89 -16.41 -19.27
C SER A 14 24.91 -17.45 -18.74
N PHE A 15 25.23 -18.05 -17.58
CA PHE A 15 24.33 -18.95 -16.86
C PHE A 15 22.96 -18.31 -16.58
N ILE A 16 22.94 -17.00 -16.27
CA ILE A 16 21.71 -16.24 -15.96
C ILE A 16 20.82 -16.14 -17.20
N GLY A 17 21.40 -15.79 -18.36
CA GLY A 17 20.64 -15.68 -19.61
C GLY A 17 20.04 -17.01 -20.07
N LYS A 18 20.75 -18.13 -19.81
CA LYS A 18 20.24 -19.49 -20.06
C LYS A 18 19.19 -19.92 -19.04
N PHE A 19 19.37 -19.61 -17.75
CA PHE A 19 18.44 -19.96 -16.68
C PHE A 19 17.08 -19.28 -16.87
N PHE A 20 17.07 -17.99 -17.20
CA PHE A 20 15.85 -17.21 -17.43
C PHE A 20 15.34 -17.25 -18.88
N ASP A 21 15.96 -18.05 -19.75
CA ASP A 21 15.61 -18.20 -21.17
C ASP A 21 15.39 -16.87 -21.90
N PHE A 22 16.41 -16.00 -21.88
CA PHE A 22 16.34 -14.69 -22.53
C PHE A 22 16.12 -14.78 -24.05
N GLU A 23 16.66 -15.83 -24.67
CA GLU A 23 16.56 -16.06 -26.12
C GLU A 23 15.14 -16.48 -26.52
N GLY A 24 14.53 -17.44 -25.81
CA GLY A 24 13.14 -17.85 -26.02
C GLY A 24 12.14 -16.73 -25.75
N ARG A 25 12.44 -15.84 -24.80
CA ARG A 25 11.59 -14.70 -24.42
C ARG A 25 11.84 -13.42 -25.24
N LYS A 26 12.81 -13.43 -26.17
CA LYS A 26 13.27 -12.24 -26.93
C LYS A 26 13.58 -11.04 -26.01
N ALA A 27 14.05 -11.34 -24.81
CA ALA A 27 14.36 -10.39 -23.74
C ALA A 27 15.85 -10.01 -23.77
N THR A 28 16.18 -8.81 -23.29
CA THR A 28 17.57 -8.40 -23.07
C THR A 28 17.73 -7.90 -21.65
N PHE A 29 18.92 -8.05 -21.06
CA PHE A 29 19.19 -7.60 -19.69
C PHE A 29 18.77 -6.13 -19.46
N SER A 30 19.03 -5.26 -20.44
CA SER A 30 18.63 -3.85 -20.35
C SER A 30 17.12 -3.62 -20.41
N LYS A 31 16.38 -4.44 -21.17
CA LYS A 31 14.91 -4.37 -21.20
C LYS A 31 14.32 -4.88 -19.88
N GLU A 32 14.85 -5.99 -19.38
CA GLU A 32 14.44 -6.57 -18.09
C GLU A 32 14.72 -5.61 -16.93
N LEU A 33 15.91 -4.99 -16.90
CA LEU A 33 16.26 -4.01 -15.87
C LEU A 33 15.33 -2.80 -15.91
N LYS A 34 14.99 -2.29 -17.10
CA LYS A 34 14.01 -1.20 -17.24
C LYS A 34 12.63 -1.62 -16.77
N GLY A 35 12.18 -2.81 -17.18
CA GLY A 35 10.89 -3.37 -16.76
C GLY A 35 10.81 -3.56 -15.25
N ALA A 36 11.88 -4.07 -14.64
CA ALA A 36 12.01 -4.25 -13.20
C ALA A 36 11.99 -2.91 -12.44
N THR A 37 12.74 -1.90 -12.91
CA THR A 37 12.71 -0.57 -12.29
C THR A 37 11.33 0.07 -12.38
N THR A 38 10.68 0.01 -13.55
CA THR A 38 9.31 0.53 -13.71
C THR A 38 8.35 -0.19 -12.77
N SER A 39 8.40 -1.52 -12.76
CA SER A 39 7.60 -2.39 -11.91
C SER A 39 7.79 -2.09 -10.42
N PHE A 40 9.04 -1.96 -9.97
CA PHE A 40 9.39 -1.60 -8.60
C PHE A 40 8.77 -0.25 -8.22
N LEU A 41 8.98 0.79 -9.05
CA LEU A 41 8.43 2.12 -8.80
C LEU A 41 6.88 2.10 -8.77
N THR A 42 6.24 1.30 -9.62
CA THR A 42 4.78 1.12 -9.61
C THR A 42 4.28 0.47 -8.32
N THR A 43 5.05 -0.41 -7.70
CA THR A 43 4.65 -1.10 -6.45
C THR A 43 5.22 -0.49 -5.18
N ALA A 44 6.12 0.49 -5.29
CA ALA A 44 6.83 1.08 -4.16
C ALA A 44 5.89 1.75 -3.13
N TYR A 45 4.74 2.25 -3.58
CA TYR A 45 3.73 2.85 -2.69
C TYR A 45 3.26 1.88 -1.60
N ILE A 46 3.32 0.57 -1.84
CA ILE A 46 2.92 -0.46 -0.87
C ILE A 46 3.76 -0.35 0.42
N LEU A 47 5.02 0.09 0.31
CA LEU A 47 5.90 0.29 1.47
C LEU A 47 5.46 1.43 2.38
N ALA A 48 4.66 2.37 1.88
CA ALA A 48 4.08 3.45 2.68
C ALA A 48 2.67 3.08 3.17
N VAL A 49 1.82 2.59 2.26
CA VAL A 49 0.40 2.37 2.53
C VAL A 49 0.16 1.15 3.44
N ASN A 50 0.84 0.03 3.18
CA ASN A 50 0.58 -1.20 3.92
C ASN A 50 0.90 -1.08 5.42
N PRO A 51 2.05 -0.55 5.83
CA PRO A 51 2.38 -0.37 7.24
C PRO A 51 1.44 0.58 7.96
N ARG A 52 0.93 1.61 7.28
CA ARG A 52 -0.05 2.54 7.84
C ARG A 52 -1.36 1.83 8.14
N ILE A 53 -1.93 1.14 7.15
CA ILE A 53 -3.18 0.38 7.33
C ILE A 53 -3.01 -0.66 8.44
N LEU A 54 -1.92 -1.45 8.43
CA LEU A 54 -1.72 -2.46 9.46
C LEU A 54 -1.45 -1.88 10.85
N ALA A 55 -0.77 -0.73 10.95
CA ALA A 55 -0.57 -0.06 12.23
C ALA A 55 -1.91 0.38 12.83
N ASP A 56 -2.85 0.85 12.01
CA ASP A 56 -4.19 1.26 12.46
C ASP A 56 -4.97 0.16 13.20
N SER A 57 -4.59 -1.11 13.05
CA SER A 57 -5.21 -2.23 13.79
C SER A 57 -4.85 -2.23 15.28
N GLY A 58 -3.87 -1.42 15.71
CA GLY A 58 -3.27 -1.45 17.04
C GLY A 58 -2.11 -2.45 17.15
N GLY A 59 -2.00 -3.39 16.20
CA GLY A 59 -0.91 -4.37 16.19
C GLY A 59 -0.83 -5.18 17.49
N PRO A 60 0.38 -5.55 17.93
CA PRO A 60 0.60 -6.21 19.21
C PRO A 60 0.61 -5.23 20.40
N CYS A 61 0.38 -3.92 20.19
CA CYS A 61 0.39 -2.94 21.28
C CYS A 61 -0.84 -3.16 22.16
N ILE A 62 -0.63 -3.15 23.48
CA ILE A 62 -1.70 -3.31 24.48
C ILE A 62 -1.95 -1.92 25.09
N PRO A 63 -3.18 -1.41 25.06
CA PRO A 63 -3.48 -0.13 25.68
C PRO A 63 -3.35 -0.24 27.21
N PRO A 64 -2.68 0.72 27.89
CA PRO A 64 -2.59 0.76 29.35
C PRO A 64 -3.95 1.09 29.98
N GLU A 65 -4.12 0.74 31.26
CA GLU A 65 -5.36 1.00 32.02
C GLU A 65 -5.65 2.50 32.17
N GLU A 66 -4.62 3.33 32.34
CA GLU A 66 -4.73 4.79 32.36
C GLU A 66 -4.49 5.38 30.97
N GLY A 67 -5.42 6.19 30.47
CA GLY A 67 -5.33 6.85 29.15
C GLY A 67 -5.67 5.95 27.94
N GLY A 68 -5.82 4.64 28.15
CA GLY A 68 -6.38 3.71 27.16
C GLY A 68 -5.66 3.76 25.80
N ILE A 69 -6.46 3.70 24.73
CA ILE A 69 -5.98 3.74 23.33
C ILE A 69 -5.38 5.08 22.92
N PHE A 70 -5.41 6.12 23.76
CA PHE A 70 -4.91 7.47 23.47
C PHE A 70 -3.75 7.88 24.37
N SER A 71 -3.18 6.94 25.14
CA SER A 71 -2.04 7.24 25.99
C SER A 71 -0.78 7.55 25.16
N PRO A 72 0.10 8.46 25.63
CA PRO A 72 1.35 8.75 24.94
C PRO A 72 2.27 7.52 24.84
N GLU A 73 2.16 6.59 25.78
CA GLU A 73 2.87 5.29 25.72
C GLU A 73 2.37 4.42 24.56
N TYR A 74 1.06 4.39 24.34
CA TYR A 74 0.46 3.65 23.23
C TYR A 74 0.84 4.26 21.87
N GLU A 75 0.83 5.58 21.72
CA GLU A 75 1.29 6.27 20.50
C GLU A 75 2.78 6.01 20.19
N GLY A 76 3.61 5.93 21.24
CA GLY A 76 5.01 5.52 21.12
C GLY A 76 5.15 4.11 20.55
N CYS A 77 4.37 3.16 21.06
CA CYS A 77 4.32 1.79 20.53
C CYS A 77 3.85 1.78 19.06
N MET A 78 2.79 2.52 18.74
CA MET A 78 2.22 2.63 17.39
C MET A 78 3.25 3.15 16.36
N THR A 79 4.05 4.13 16.76
CA THR A 79 5.12 4.68 15.91
C THR A 79 6.20 3.65 15.62
N GLU A 80 6.55 2.83 16.62
CA GLU A 80 7.57 1.80 16.48
C GLU A 80 7.08 0.63 15.60
N ILE A 81 5.85 0.14 15.82
CA ILE A 81 5.29 -0.93 14.98
C ILE A 81 5.15 -0.49 13.52
N LYS A 82 4.82 0.78 13.26
CA LYS A 82 4.72 1.30 11.89
C LYS A 82 6.05 1.16 11.15
N LYS A 83 7.17 1.48 11.82
CA LYS A 83 8.51 1.29 11.25
C LYS A 83 8.84 -0.19 11.03
N GLN A 84 8.48 -1.05 11.99
CA GLN A 84 8.68 -2.49 11.88
C GLN A 84 7.88 -3.12 10.73
N TYR A 85 6.65 -2.66 10.49
CA TYR A 85 5.84 -3.14 9.37
C TYR A 85 6.38 -2.70 8.01
N VAL A 86 6.99 -1.51 7.89
CA VAL A 86 7.70 -1.10 6.67
C VAL A 86 8.82 -2.09 6.34
N THR A 87 9.68 -2.37 7.32
CA THR A 87 10.82 -3.26 7.12
C THR A 87 10.38 -4.70 6.88
N ALA A 88 9.38 -5.19 7.62
CA ALA A 88 8.80 -6.52 7.42
C ALA A 88 8.19 -6.68 6.02
N THR A 89 7.41 -5.69 5.56
CA THR A 89 6.79 -5.72 4.22
C THR A 89 7.85 -5.77 3.13
N ALA A 90 8.90 -4.95 3.24
CA ALA A 90 10.00 -4.93 2.28
C ALA A 90 10.73 -6.27 2.21
N ILE A 91 11.09 -6.84 3.36
CA ILE A 91 11.82 -8.10 3.45
C ILE A 91 10.98 -9.26 2.90
N VAL A 92 9.71 -9.38 3.30
CA VAL A 92 8.82 -10.46 2.85
C VAL A 92 8.58 -10.37 1.33
N SER A 93 8.34 -9.17 0.80
CA SER A 93 8.13 -8.96 -0.64
C SER A 93 9.39 -9.29 -1.45
N MET A 94 10.56 -8.91 -0.93
CA MET A 94 11.85 -9.26 -1.53
C MET A 94 12.05 -10.78 -1.59
N PHE A 95 11.85 -11.49 -0.46
CA PHE A 95 11.97 -12.95 -0.42
C PHE A 95 10.96 -13.64 -1.34
N ALA A 96 9.71 -13.17 -1.38
CA ALA A 96 8.67 -13.72 -2.26
C ALA A 96 9.01 -13.54 -3.75
N CYS A 97 9.47 -12.35 -4.14
CA CYS A 97 9.90 -12.08 -5.52
C CYS A 97 11.13 -12.91 -5.92
N ILE A 98 12.12 -13.06 -5.03
CA ILE A 98 13.30 -13.89 -5.28
C ILE A 98 12.89 -15.36 -5.44
N LEU A 99 12.04 -15.88 -4.56
CA LEU A 99 11.57 -17.26 -4.62
C LEU A 99 10.79 -17.53 -5.93
N MET A 100 9.95 -16.60 -6.36
CA MET A 100 9.26 -16.72 -7.65
C MET A 100 10.22 -16.67 -8.84
N GLY A 101 11.19 -15.76 -8.81
CA GLY A 101 12.18 -15.65 -9.86
C GLY A 101 13.04 -16.91 -9.99
N VAL A 102 13.55 -17.43 -8.86
CA VAL A 102 14.48 -18.56 -8.86
C VAL A 102 13.76 -19.90 -8.98
N CYS A 103 12.67 -20.13 -8.24
CA CYS A 103 12.01 -21.44 -8.23
C CYS A 103 10.99 -21.61 -9.36
N ALA A 104 10.25 -20.55 -9.70
CA ALA A 104 9.16 -20.62 -10.68
C ALA A 104 9.56 -20.06 -12.07
N ASN A 105 10.71 -19.38 -12.17
CA ASN A 105 11.22 -18.76 -13.40
C ASN A 105 10.15 -17.91 -14.13
N LEU A 106 9.36 -17.17 -13.36
CA LEU A 106 8.22 -16.38 -13.83
C LEU A 106 8.43 -14.90 -13.43
N PRO A 107 8.33 -13.95 -14.38
CA PRO A 107 8.53 -12.53 -14.12
C PRO A 107 7.28 -11.91 -13.50
N VAL A 108 6.95 -12.30 -12.26
CA VAL A 108 5.76 -11.84 -11.52
C VAL A 108 6.21 -11.18 -10.23
N ILE A 109 5.73 -9.95 -9.98
CA ILE A 109 5.93 -9.26 -8.71
C ILE A 109 4.97 -9.85 -7.68
N LEU A 110 5.51 -10.24 -6.53
CA LEU A 110 4.72 -10.62 -5.37
C LEU A 110 4.91 -9.59 -4.26
N SER A 111 3.80 -9.11 -3.73
CA SER A 111 3.74 -8.19 -2.59
C SER A 111 2.46 -8.45 -1.81
N CYS A 112 2.19 -7.67 -0.78
CA CYS A 112 1.00 -7.83 0.06
C CYS A 112 -0.30 -7.34 -0.62
N GLY A 113 -1.41 -8.04 -0.36
CA GLY A 113 -2.72 -7.68 -0.87
C GLY A 113 -3.39 -6.58 -0.02
N MET A 114 -3.34 -5.33 -0.49
CA MET A 114 -3.81 -4.19 0.31
C MET A 114 -5.29 -4.25 0.72
N GLY A 115 -6.17 -4.79 -0.14
CA GLY A 115 -7.60 -4.91 0.17
C GLY A 115 -7.87 -5.86 1.34
N MET A 116 -7.13 -6.97 1.41
CA MET A 116 -7.24 -7.91 2.53
C MET A 116 -6.72 -7.30 3.83
N ASN A 117 -5.67 -6.47 3.75
CA ASN A 117 -5.12 -5.79 4.91
C ASN A 117 -6.08 -4.72 5.45
N ALA A 118 -6.80 -4.01 4.58
CA ALA A 118 -7.85 -3.08 4.99
C ALA A 118 -9.03 -3.81 5.66
N TYR A 119 -9.48 -4.94 5.08
CA TYR A 119 -10.52 -5.77 5.70
C TYR A 119 -10.09 -6.33 7.06
N PHE A 120 -8.87 -6.87 7.15
CA PHE A 120 -8.28 -7.34 8.39
C PHE A 120 -8.26 -6.25 9.47
N THR A 121 -7.78 -5.07 9.11
CA THR A 121 -7.60 -3.95 10.04
C THR A 121 -8.93 -3.36 10.48
N TYR A 122 -9.79 -2.95 9.54
CA TYR A 122 -10.96 -2.15 9.86
C TYR A 122 -12.21 -2.99 10.13
N SER A 123 -12.31 -4.21 9.58
CA SER A 123 -13.50 -5.05 9.76
C SER A 123 -13.32 -6.19 10.76
N VAL A 124 -12.13 -6.81 10.83
CA VAL A 124 -11.89 -7.95 11.74
C VAL A 124 -11.38 -7.47 13.10
N VAL A 125 -10.23 -6.81 13.12
CA VAL A 125 -9.59 -6.33 14.35
C VAL A 125 -10.19 -5.00 14.84
N GLY A 126 -10.67 -4.18 13.91
CA GLY A 126 -11.16 -2.83 14.20
C GLY A 126 -10.03 -1.82 14.39
N TRP A 127 -10.38 -0.53 14.29
CA TRP A 127 -9.45 0.56 14.55
C TRP A 127 -8.89 0.45 15.97
N ARG A 128 -7.57 0.38 16.12
CA ARG A 128 -6.87 0.23 17.42
C ARG A 128 -7.41 -0.92 18.29
N GLY A 129 -7.85 -2.01 17.66
CA GLY A 129 -8.32 -3.20 18.37
C GLY A 129 -9.71 -3.08 18.99
N THR A 130 -10.54 -2.10 18.57
CA THR A 130 -11.92 -1.95 19.05
C THR A 130 -12.90 -3.00 18.51
N GLY A 131 -12.44 -3.89 17.62
CA GLY A 131 -13.26 -4.92 17.00
C GLY A 131 -13.57 -6.09 17.94
N SER A 132 -14.44 -6.98 17.47
CA SER A 132 -14.87 -8.16 18.23
C SER A 132 -13.80 -9.25 18.36
N VAL A 133 -12.76 -9.21 17.52
CA VAL A 133 -11.70 -10.22 17.45
C VAL A 133 -10.37 -9.58 17.82
N SER A 134 -9.66 -10.18 18.77
CA SER A 134 -8.32 -9.71 19.16
C SER A 134 -7.33 -9.83 18.00
N TYR A 135 -6.34 -8.93 17.96
CA TYR A 135 -5.27 -8.96 16.96
C TYR A 135 -4.57 -10.32 16.90
N GLN A 136 -4.30 -10.94 18.05
CA GLN A 136 -3.67 -12.25 18.16
C GLN A 136 -4.51 -13.38 17.56
N ALA A 137 -5.83 -13.37 17.79
CA ALA A 137 -6.72 -14.34 17.17
C ALA A 137 -6.79 -14.15 15.65
N ALA A 138 -6.82 -12.90 15.19
CA ALA A 138 -6.87 -12.57 13.77
C ALA A 138 -5.61 -13.02 13.02
N ILE A 139 -4.39 -12.76 13.54
CA ILE A 139 -3.13 -13.22 12.92
C ILE A 139 -3.02 -14.76 12.93
N THR A 140 -3.56 -15.42 13.95
CA THR A 140 -3.60 -16.89 13.99
C THR A 140 -4.50 -17.44 12.90
N ALA A 141 -5.65 -16.81 12.64
CA ALA A 141 -6.54 -17.16 11.54
C ALA A 141 -5.84 -16.96 10.16
N VAL A 142 -5.08 -15.87 9.99
CA VAL A 142 -4.29 -15.64 8.76
C VAL A 142 -3.21 -16.72 8.57
N MET A 143 -2.55 -17.16 9.64
CA MET A 143 -1.60 -18.27 9.56
C MET A 143 -2.27 -19.57 9.11
N ILE A 144 -3.45 -19.88 9.65
CA ILE A 144 -4.24 -21.06 9.26
C ILE A 144 -4.69 -20.94 7.80
N GLU A 145 -5.13 -19.76 7.36
CA GLU A 145 -5.50 -19.49 5.97
C GLU A 145 -4.30 -19.73 5.03
N GLY A 146 -3.11 -19.28 5.40
CA GLY A 146 -1.88 -19.54 4.63
C GLY A 146 -1.55 -21.02 4.48
N ILE A 147 -1.77 -21.82 5.54
CA ILE A 147 -1.60 -23.29 5.49
C ILE A 147 -2.65 -23.92 4.56
N ILE A 148 -3.91 -23.50 4.66
CA ILE A 148 -4.99 -23.96 3.78
C ILE A 148 -4.65 -23.63 2.32
N PHE A 149 -4.20 -22.40 2.05
CA PHE A 149 -3.81 -21.95 0.72
C PHE A 149 -2.64 -22.75 0.17
N LEU A 150 -1.65 -23.09 1.01
CA LEU A 150 -0.52 -23.94 0.63
C LEU A 150 -1.00 -25.34 0.21
N VAL A 151 -1.91 -25.95 0.97
CA VAL A 151 -2.51 -27.25 0.62
C VAL A 151 -3.29 -27.16 -0.70
N LEU A 152 -4.08 -26.10 -0.90
CA LEU A 152 -4.81 -25.86 -2.15
C LEU A 152 -3.87 -25.61 -3.35
N ALA A 153 -2.72 -24.98 -3.12
CA ALA A 153 -1.73 -24.71 -4.14
C ALA A 153 -1.03 -26.01 -4.60
N VAL A 154 -0.69 -26.90 -3.66
CA VAL A 154 -0.07 -28.21 -3.94
C VAL A 154 -1.05 -29.15 -4.64
N THR A 155 -2.33 -29.16 -4.24
CA THR A 155 -3.37 -30.01 -4.86
C THR A 155 -3.84 -29.51 -6.22
N GLY A 156 -3.46 -28.29 -6.63
CA GLY A 156 -3.87 -27.70 -7.91
C GLY A 156 -5.31 -27.15 -7.93
N ALA A 157 -6.04 -27.24 -6.82
CA ALA A 157 -7.43 -26.79 -6.69
C ALA A 157 -7.62 -25.28 -6.94
N ARG A 158 -6.56 -24.48 -6.80
CA ARG A 158 -6.59 -23.02 -7.05
C ARG A 158 -7.15 -22.64 -8.43
N ILE A 159 -6.88 -23.46 -9.46
CA ILE A 159 -7.32 -23.17 -10.83
C ILE A 159 -8.84 -23.29 -10.95
N PHE A 160 -9.43 -24.24 -10.23
CA PHE A 160 -10.88 -24.46 -10.21
C PHE A 160 -11.61 -23.27 -9.57
N ILE A 161 -11.07 -22.75 -8.47
CA ILE A 161 -11.64 -21.58 -7.78
C ILE A 161 -11.63 -20.36 -8.68
N VAL A 162 -10.51 -20.06 -9.34
CA VAL A 162 -10.39 -18.89 -10.23
C VAL A 162 -11.33 -19.00 -11.45
N LYS A 163 -11.57 -20.22 -11.94
CA LYS A 163 -12.52 -20.46 -13.05
C LYS A 163 -13.98 -20.23 -12.66
N MET A 164 -14.34 -20.34 -11.37
CA MET A 164 -15.70 -20.04 -10.91
C MET A 164 -16.00 -18.53 -10.86
N ILE A 165 -14.97 -17.67 -10.83
CA ILE A 165 -15.15 -16.22 -10.81
C ILE A 165 -15.55 -15.74 -12.22
N PRO A 166 -16.73 -15.11 -12.40
CA PRO A 166 -17.16 -14.59 -13.69
C PRO A 166 -16.18 -13.57 -14.26
N GLU A 167 -15.98 -13.58 -15.57
CA GLU A 167 -15.08 -12.64 -16.26
C GLU A 167 -15.41 -11.16 -15.98
N PRO A 168 -16.69 -10.73 -15.94
CA PRO A 168 -17.01 -9.34 -15.60
C PRO A 168 -16.52 -8.94 -14.20
N VAL A 169 -16.58 -9.85 -13.22
CA VAL A 169 -16.10 -9.60 -11.85
C VAL A 169 -14.58 -9.47 -11.85
N ARG A 170 -13.88 -10.30 -12.63
CA ARG A 170 -12.42 -10.25 -12.74
C ARG A 170 -11.92 -8.92 -13.34
N ILE A 171 -12.60 -8.43 -14.39
CA ILE A 171 -12.26 -7.16 -15.03
C ILE A 171 -12.64 -5.97 -14.14
N ALA A 172 -13.82 -6.00 -13.50
CA ALA A 172 -14.24 -4.96 -12.57
C ALA A 172 -13.30 -4.84 -11.35
N THR A 173 -12.78 -5.97 -10.87
CA THR A 173 -11.84 -5.99 -9.72
C THR A 173 -10.54 -5.26 -10.07
N SER A 174 -9.94 -5.48 -11.24
CA SER A 174 -8.71 -4.79 -11.63
C SER A 174 -8.93 -3.29 -11.85
N ALA A 175 -10.05 -2.91 -12.47
CA ALA A 175 -10.44 -1.51 -12.62
C ALA A 175 -10.68 -0.82 -11.26
N GLY A 176 -11.35 -1.50 -10.33
CA GLY A 176 -11.61 -1.02 -8.97
C GLY A 176 -10.33 -0.83 -8.16
N ILE A 177 -9.40 -1.79 -8.21
CA ILE A 177 -8.08 -1.65 -7.57
C ILE A 177 -7.34 -0.44 -8.16
N GLY A 178 -7.33 -0.28 -9.49
CA GLY A 178 -6.69 0.87 -10.13
C GLY A 178 -7.26 2.22 -9.69
N LEU A 179 -8.59 2.34 -9.65
CA LEU A 179 -9.27 3.56 -9.19
C LEU A 179 -9.02 3.83 -7.71
N PHE A 180 -8.99 2.78 -6.87
CA PHE A 180 -8.66 2.89 -5.46
C PHE A 180 -7.21 3.36 -5.24
N LEU A 181 -6.25 2.82 -5.99
CA LEU A 181 -4.86 3.28 -5.94
C LEU A 181 -4.71 4.73 -6.43
N ALA A 182 -5.45 5.11 -7.47
CA ALA A 182 -5.49 6.49 -7.94
C ALA A 182 -6.04 7.44 -6.84
N HIS A 183 -7.07 7.00 -6.12
CA HIS A 183 -7.61 7.74 -4.99
C HIS A 183 -6.60 7.89 -3.85
N LEU A 184 -5.92 6.81 -3.45
CA LEU A 184 -4.86 6.86 -2.44
C LEU A 184 -3.73 7.82 -2.83
N GLY A 185 -3.30 7.82 -4.10
CA GLY A 185 -2.28 8.75 -4.59
C GLY A 185 -2.72 10.22 -4.60
N LEU A 186 -4.02 10.51 -4.60
CA LEU A 186 -4.56 11.87 -4.47
C LEU A 186 -4.66 12.33 -3.01
N GLN A 187 -4.71 11.39 -2.06
CA GLN A 187 -4.80 11.69 -0.63
C GLN A 187 -3.51 12.32 -0.10
N THR A 188 -3.62 13.19 0.91
CA THR A 188 -2.44 13.87 1.49
C THR A 188 -1.45 12.93 2.15
N ALA A 189 -1.95 11.87 2.78
CA ALA A 189 -1.08 11.00 3.55
C ALA A 189 -0.12 10.16 2.69
N GLU A 190 -0.41 9.95 1.40
CA GLU A 190 0.35 9.06 0.52
C GLU A 190 0.85 9.71 -0.78
N GLY A 191 0.31 10.87 -1.17
CA GLY A 191 0.63 11.47 -2.46
C GLY A 191 0.39 12.97 -2.55
N LEU A 192 -0.35 13.41 -3.56
CA LEU A 192 -0.40 14.82 -4.01
C LEU A 192 -1.07 15.77 -2.99
N GLY A 193 -1.91 15.25 -2.10
CA GLY A 193 -2.68 16.05 -1.15
C GLY A 193 -3.74 16.94 -1.78
N VAL A 194 -4.31 16.48 -2.90
CA VAL A 194 -5.45 17.12 -3.57
C VAL A 194 -6.76 16.75 -2.88
N VAL A 195 -6.82 15.55 -2.29
CA VAL A 195 -7.98 15.03 -1.61
C VAL A 195 -7.66 14.86 -0.12
N VAL A 196 -8.57 15.32 0.74
CA VAL A 196 -8.54 14.99 2.17
C VAL A 196 -9.87 14.35 2.55
N SER A 197 -9.89 13.61 3.65
CA SER A 197 -11.13 13.04 4.16
C SER A 197 -11.97 14.10 4.86
N ASP A 198 -13.28 13.95 4.73
CA ASP A 198 -14.29 14.75 5.41
C ASP A 198 -15.27 13.80 6.12
N ILE A 199 -15.82 14.21 7.27
CA ILE A 199 -16.68 13.34 8.07
C ILE A 199 -18.05 13.12 7.40
N ALA A 200 -18.55 14.10 6.62
CA ALA A 200 -19.85 14.03 5.96
C ALA A 200 -19.77 13.41 4.55
N THR A 201 -18.71 13.68 3.79
CA THR A 201 -18.61 13.22 2.39
C THR A 201 -17.48 12.23 2.12
N ALA A 202 -16.69 11.86 3.14
CA ALA A 202 -15.46 11.05 3.05
C ALA A 202 -14.33 11.66 2.19
N VAL A 203 -14.63 12.73 1.44
CA VAL A 203 -13.75 13.37 0.43
C VAL A 203 -14.05 14.87 0.41
N THR A 204 -13.01 15.68 0.61
CA THR A 204 -13.01 17.14 0.44
C THR A 204 -11.73 17.59 -0.29
N LEU A 205 -11.72 18.85 -0.74
CA LEU A 205 -10.57 19.44 -1.42
C LEU A 205 -9.45 19.74 -0.43
N GLY A 206 -8.24 19.31 -0.76
CA GLY A 206 -7.02 19.53 0.01
C GLY A 206 -6.18 20.70 -0.46
N GLY A 207 -4.86 20.58 -0.28
CA GLY A 207 -3.90 21.56 -0.78
C GLY A 207 -3.82 22.86 0.03
N CYS A 208 -3.98 22.83 1.35
CA CYS A 208 -3.73 23.97 2.23
C CYS A 208 -2.35 23.91 2.91
N PRO A 209 -1.68 25.06 3.11
CA PRO A 209 -0.46 25.14 3.93
C PRO A 209 -0.75 24.74 5.38
N GLU A 210 0.27 24.25 6.10
CA GLU A 210 0.13 23.71 7.46
C GLU A 210 -0.56 24.67 8.43
N GLU A 211 -0.31 25.97 8.29
CA GLU A 211 -0.90 27.04 9.10
C GLU A 211 -2.43 27.13 9.01
N ASN A 212 -3.01 26.69 7.88
CA ASN A 212 -4.44 26.81 7.58
C ASN A 212 -5.16 25.45 7.58
N ARG A 213 -4.52 24.40 8.11
CA ARG A 213 -5.14 23.08 8.24
C ARG A 213 -5.99 23.06 9.50
N THR A 214 -7.29 22.83 9.36
CA THR A 214 -8.16 22.52 10.49
C THR A 214 -8.13 21.01 10.72
N PRO A 215 -7.46 20.51 11.77
CA PRO A 215 -7.36 19.08 11.99
C PRO A 215 -8.75 18.53 12.34
N LEU A 216 -9.09 17.39 11.74
CA LEU A 216 -10.32 16.68 12.09
C LEU A 216 -10.15 16.05 13.46
N VAL A 217 -11.00 16.47 14.40
CA VAL A 217 -11.06 15.89 15.74
C VAL A 217 -12.18 14.87 15.82
N ALA A 218 -11.88 13.69 16.37
CA ALA A 218 -12.93 12.78 16.81
C ALA A 218 -13.60 13.39 18.06
N TYR A 219 -14.87 13.75 17.95
CA TYR A 219 -15.65 14.32 19.04
C TYR A 219 -16.07 13.20 20.01
N ASP A 220 -15.20 12.88 20.97
CA ASP A 220 -15.50 11.93 22.06
C ASP A 220 -15.92 12.68 23.35
N ALA A 221 -16.50 11.96 24.31
CA ALA A 221 -16.92 12.50 25.61
C ALA A 221 -15.75 13.17 26.36
N ASP A 222 -14.54 12.63 26.23
CA ASP A 222 -13.32 13.21 26.82
C ASP A 222 -12.88 14.53 26.16
N CYS A 223 -13.12 14.70 24.84
CA CYS A 223 -12.85 15.95 24.13
C CYS A 223 -13.82 17.06 24.61
N LYS A 224 -15.04 16.68 24.98
CA LYS A 224 -16.06 17.61 25.51
C LYS A 224 -15.76 18.06 26.95
N ASP A 225 -15.33 17.14 27.82
CA ASP A 225 -15.18 17.42 29.25
C ASP A 225 -13.75 17.88 29.64
N ASN A 226 -12.71 17.39 28.96
CA ASN A 226 -11.31 17.67 29.31
C ASN A 226 -10.55 18.50 28.25
N GLY A 227 -11.15 18.77 27.09
CA GLY A 227 -10.53 19.53 26.00
C GLY A 227 -9.38 18.82 25.30
N ILE A 228 -9.14 17.54 25.61
CA ILE A 228 -8.14 16.70 24.96
C ILE A 228 -8.84 15.98 23.80
N CYS A 229 -8.67 16.51 22.59
CA CYS A 229 -9.30 15.96 21.39
C CYS A 229 -8.27 15.18 20.58
N VAL A 230 -8.69 14.04 20.04
CA VAL A 230 -7.84 13.19 19.20
C VAL A 230 -7.81 13.79 17.81
N PHE A 231 -6.65 14.31 17.42
CA PHE A 231 -6.40 14.82 16.09
C PHE A 231 -6.14 13.66 15.14
N SER A 232 -6.99 13.51 14.13
CA SER A 232 -6.68 12.67 12.97
C SER A 232 -5.61 13.35 12.12
N ASP A 233 -4.76 12.57 11.44
CA ASP A 233 -3.87 13.07 10.36
C ASP A 233 -4.66 13.71 9.20
N SER A 234 -5.99 13.58 9.23
CA SER A 234 -6.93 14.17 8.29
C SER A 234 -7.27 15.60 8.69
N TYR A 235 -7.30 16.51 7.72
CA TYR A 235 -7.60 17.92 7.96
C TYR A 235 -8.55 18.48 6.89
N THR A 236 -9.32 19.49 7.22
CA THR A 236 -10.11 20.23 6.23
C THR A 236 -9.43 21.54 5.85
N CYS A 237 -9.86 22.09 4.72
CA CYS A 237 -9.36 23.31 4.11
C CYS A 237 -10.39 24.44 4.20
N ASP A 238 -11.20 24.45 5.27
CA ASP A 238 -12.40 25.31 5.36
C ASP A 238 -12.06 26.81 5.41
N VAL A 239 -10.89 27.17 5.93
CA VAL A 239 -10.44 28.57 6.11
C VAL A 239 -10.20 29.30 4.78
N LEU A 240 -9.96 28.56 3.69
CA LEU A 240 -9.65 29.11 2.37
C LEU A 240 -10.84 29.05 1.39
N GLY A 241 -12.03 28.63 1.84
CA GLY A 241 -13.20 28.51 0.96
C GLY A 241 -13.02 27.53 -0.19
N GLY A 242 -12.21 26.48 -0.01
CA GLY A 242 -11.95 25.46 -1.04
C GLY A 242 -10.95 25.89 -2.12
N VAL A 243 -9.95 26.71 -1.76
CA VAL A 243 -8.85 27.09 -2.68
C VAL A 243 -7.55 26.34 -2.33
N MET A 244 -6.97 25.65 -3.32
CA MET A 244 -5.65 25.00 -3.20
C MET A 244 -4.54 26.05 -3.24
N SER A 245 -3.92 26.35 -2.10
CA SER A 245 -2.82 27.32 -1.95
C SER A 245 -1.47 26.70 -1.62
N SER A 246 -1.40 25.39 -1.40
CA SER A 246 -0.18 24.66 -1.05
C SER A 246 0.76 24.51 -2.26
N ALA A 247 1.98 25.01 -2.13
CA ALA A 247 3.01 24.90 -3.16
C ALA A 247 3.41 23.44 -3.44
N THR A 248 3.39 22.56 -2.44
CA THR A 248 3.74 21.14 -2.59
C THR A 248 2.72 20.39 -3.44
N THR A 249 1.43 20.70 -3.25
CA THR A 249 0.32 20.12 -4.04
C THR A 249 0.39 20.58 -5.49
N TRP A 250 0.66 21.87 -5.75
CA TRP A 250 0.81 22.39 -7.11
C TRP A 250 2.04 21.83 -7.83
N LEU A 251 3.18 21.71 -7.16
CA LEU A 251 4.37 21.04 -7.71
C LEU A 251 4.08 19.59 -8.07
N GLY A 252 3.35 18.88 -7.21
CA GLY A 252 2.91 17.52 -7.46
C GLY A 252 1.99 17.43 -8.69
N LEU A 253 1.01 18.32 -8.83
CA LEU A 253 0.10 18.36 -9.98
C LEU A 253 0.84 18.64 -11.30
N ILE A 254 1.81 19.55 -11.28
CA ILE A 254 2.68 19.80 -12.44
C ILE A 254 3.49 18.54 -12.78
N GLY A 255 4.03 17.85 -11.78
CA GLY A 255 4.72 16.58 -11.95
C GLY A 255 3.83 15.51 -12.59
N LEU A 256 2.59 15.36 -12.11
CA LEU A 256 1.59 14.45 -12.67
C LEU A 256 1.29 14.79 -14.14
N PHE A 257 1.13 16.07 -14.45
CA PHE A 257 0.87 16.53 -15.82
C PHE A 257 2.05 16.23 -16.76
N ILE A 258 3.29 16.49 -16.33
CA ILE A 258 4.50 16.18 -17.10
C ILE A 258 4.61 14.67 -17.34
N ILE A 259 4.36 13.85 -16.33
CA ILE A 259 4.37 12.38 -16.46
C ILE A 259 3.30 11.92 -17.44
N ALA A 260 2.06 12.44 -17.33
CA ALA A 260 0.97 12.11 -18.24
C ALA A 260 1.30 12.50 -19.68
N ALA A 261 1.86 13.69 -19.89
CA ALA A 261 2.30 14.15 -21.20
C ALA A 261 3.40 13.24 -21.77
N MET A 262 4.43 12.89 -20.99
CA MET A 262 5.50 11.99 -21.42
C MET A 262 5.01 10.57 -21.74
N LEU A 263 4.04 10.06 -20.98
CA LEU A 263 3.43 8.74 -21.22
C LEU A 263 2.51 8.74 -22.45
N SER A 264 1.87 9.86 -22.75
CA SER A 264 1.03 10.02 -23.94
C SER A 264 1.83 10.13 -25.24
N TYR A 265 3.14 10.41 -25.17
CA TYR A 265 4.05 10.47 -26.31
C TYR A 265 4.72 9.13 -26.64
N LYS A 266 4.15 8.01 -26.17
CA LYS A 266 4.66 6.66 -26.38
C LYS A 266 4.05 5.99 -27.62
#